data_AF-A0A8T6V881-F1
#
_entry.id   AF-A0A8T6V881-F1
#
_cell.length_a   1.000
_cell.length_b   1.000
_cell.length_c   1.000
_cell.angle_alpha   90.00
_cell.angle_beta   90.00
_cell.angle_gamma   90.00
#
_symmetry.space_group_name_H-M   'P 1'
#
loop_
_entity.id
_entity.type
_entity.pdbx_description
1 polymer ?
#
loop_
_entity_poly.entity_id
_entity_poly.type
_entity_poly.pdbx_seq_one_letter_code
_entity_poly.pdbx_strand_id
1 'polypeptide(L)'
;MGKVKPDAPLKNKLDIAQKKLQMQISKLQVIHEKLQTKHEKIFEKIVNAQRSHNNVYAQAYANELVQVRKMRDMVGNARLSMEQINLRLNTVSELGDVVVTLSPAMSVIKGISSSISGIMPEANASMQDLSNILG
;
A
#
# COMPACT_ATOMS: atom_id res chain seq x y z
N MET A 1 14.33 15.48 31.17
CA MET A 1 13.69 15.35 29.83
C MET A 1 14.22 14.08 29.18
N GLY A 2 13.36 13.06 29.03
CA GLY A 2 13.75 11.76 28.50
C GLY A 2 14.20 11.90 27.05
N LYS A 3 15.41 11.43 26.75
CA LYS A 3 15.89 11.26 25.38
C LYS A 3 14.94 10.27 24.70
N VAL A 4 14.04 10.78 23.87
CA VAL A 4 13.24 9.99 22.95
C VAL A 4 14.26 9.23 22.11
N LYS A 5 14.38 7.90 22.33
CA LYS A 5 15.16 7.04 21.45
C LYS A 5 14.72 7.38 20.02
N PRO A 6 15.64 7.58 19.06
CA PRO A 6 15.22 7.70 17.69
C PRO A 6 14.56 6.36 17.37
N ASP A 7 13.24 6.39 17.29
CA ASP A 7 12.46 5.33 16.68
C ASP A 7 13.16 4.97 15.36
N ALA A 8 13.22 3.67 15.03
CA ALA A 8 13.85 3.23 13.79
C ALA A 8 13.43 4.15 12.64
N PRO A 9 14.38 4.60 11.77
CA PRO A 9 14.09 5.55 10.71
C PRO A 9 12.78 5.21 10.02
N LEU A 10 11.94 6.20 9.73
CA LEU A 10 10.61 6.00 9.13
C LEU A 10 10.66 4.99 7.96
N LYS A 11 11.74 5.05 7.17
CA LYS A 11 12.12 4.10 6.13
C LYS A 11 12.12 2.63 6.60
N ASN A 12 12.83 2.30 7.68
CA ASN A 12 12.87 0.93 8.21
C ASN A 12 11.48 0.43 8.61
N LYS A 13 10.63 1.30 9.19
CA LYS A 13 9.24 0.94 9.53
C LYS A 13 8.41 0.68 8.27
N LEU A 14 8.56 1.52 7.24
CA LEU A 14 7.90 1.36 5.94
C LEU A 14 8.34 0.07 5.24
N ASP A 15 9.64 -0.22 5.22
CA ASP A 15 10.19 -1.44 4.61
C ASP A 15 9.62 -2.72 5.27
N ILE A 16 9.52 -2.73 6.60
CA ILE A 16 8.91 -3.85 7.34
C ILE A 16 7.43 -3.98 6.98
N ALA A 17 6.70 -2.86 6.89
CA ALA A 17 5.29 -2.86 6.51
C ALA A 17 5.08 -3.37 5.07
N GLN A 18 5.88 -2.92 4.12
CA GLN A 18 5.86 -3.37 2.71
C GLN A 18 6.14 -4.87 2.59
N LYS A 19 7.18 -5.38 3.27
CA LYS A 19 7.47 -6.82 3.29
C LYS A 19 6.31 -7.64 3.85
N LYS A 20 5.68 -7.17 4.93
CA LYS A 20 4.50 -7.83 5.50
C LYS A 20 3.31 -7.79 4.54
N LEU A 21 3.05 -6.66 3.88
CA LEU A 21 1.99 -6.51 2.89
C LEU A 21 2.19 -7.46 1.70
N GLN A 22 3.40 -7.51 1.13
CA GLN A 22 3.74 -8.44 0.05
C GLN A 22 3.48 -9.90 0.44
N MET A 23 3.86 -10.29 1.66
CA MET A 23 3.56 -11.64 2.15
C MET A 23 2.05 -11.92 2.19
N GLN A 24 1.24 -10.96 2.63
CA GLN A 24 -0.22 -11.13 2.68
C GLN A 24 -0.84 -11.14 1.27
N ILE A 25 -0.37 -10.29 0.36
CA ILE A 25 -0.77 -10.28 -1.05
C ILE A 25 -0.53 -11.65 -1.69
N SER A 26 0.65 -12.25 -1.50
CA SER A 26 0.96 -13.59 -2.01
C SER A 26 0.06 -14.67 -1.41
N LYS A 27 -0.26 -14.58 -0.11
CA LYS A 27 -1.19 -15.53 0.53
C LYS A 27 -2.61 -15.40 -0.05
N LEU A 28 -3.10 -14.17 -0.22
CA LEU A 28 -4.40 -13.92 -0.83
C LEU A 28 -4.46 -14.41 -2.28
N GLN A 29 -3.37 -14.25 -3.04
CA GLN A 29 -3.26 -14.80 -4.39
C GLN A 29 -3.44 -16.32 -4.41
N VAL A 30 -2.73 -17.04 -3.55
CA VAL A 30 -2.86 -18.51 -3.43
C VAL A 30 -4.29 -18.91 -3.03
N ILE A 31 -4.93 -18.17 -2.13
CA ILE A 31 -6.33 -18.45 -1.74
C ILE A 31 -7.28 -18.20 -2.92
N HIS A 32 -7.07 -17.10 -3.66
CA HIS A 32 -7.86 -16.74 -4.82
C HIS A 32 -7.79 -17.83 -5.91
N GLU A 33 -6.59 -18.34 -6.21
CA GLU A 33 -6.38 -19.45 -7.15
C GLU A 33 -7.08 -20.74 -6.68
N LYS A 34 -6.98 -21.08 -5.39
CA LYS A 34 -7.70 -22.24 -4.83
C LYS A 34 -9.21 -22.10 -4.97
N LEU A 35 -9.75 -20.90 -4.76
CA LEU A 35 -11.18 -20.63 -4.94
C LEU A 35 -11.60 -20.74 -6.41
N GLN A 36 -10.74 -20.33 -7.34
CA GLN A 36 -10.96 -20.49 -8.78
C GLN A 36 -10.98 -21.98 -9.18
N THR A 37 -10.03 -22.79 -8.72
CA THR A 37 -10.06 -24.24 -8.95
C THR A 37 -11.28 -24.91 -8.30
N LYS A 38 -11.70 -24.45 -7.10
CA LYS A 38 -12.91 -24.96 -6.44
C LYS A 38 -14.16 -24.62 -7.25
N HIS A 39 -14.23 -23.42 -7.84
CA HIS A 39 -15.31 -23.01 -8.73
C HIS A 39 -15.44 -23.96 -9.92
N GLU A 40 -14.34 -24.24 -10.63
CA GLU A 40 -14.33 -25.14 -11.80
C GLU A 40 -14.84 -26.53 -11.45
N LYS A 41 -14.35 -27.12 -10.35
CA LYS A 41 -14.78 -28.44 -9.87
C LYS A 41 -16.26 -28.49 -9.50
N ILE A 42 -16.80 -27.44 -8.89
CA ILE A 42 -18.24 -27.39 -8.56
C ILE A 42 -19.06 -27.21 -9.83
N PHE A 43 -18.58 -26.40 -10.78
CA PHE A 43 -19.25 -26.21 -12.05
C PHE A 43 -19.37 -27.52 -12.84
N GLU A 44 -18.31 -28.32 -12.90
CA GLU A 44 -18.36 -29.67 -13.49
C GLU A 44 -19.39 -30.57 -12.80
N LYS A 45 -19.47 -30.52 -11.46
CA LYS A 45 -20.49 -31.27 -10.70
C LYS A 45 -21.91 -30.83 -11.04
N ILE A 46 -22.16 -29.54 -11.26
CA ILE A 46 -23.46 -29.03 -11.72
C ILE A 46 -23.79 -29.62 -13.09
N VAL A 47 -22.86 -29.55 -14.05
CA VAL A 47 -23.05 -30.08 -15.41
C VAL A 47 -23.37 -31.58 -15.37
N ASN A 48 -22.63 -32.35 -14.58
CA ASN A 48 -22.86 -33.79 -14.43
C ASN A 48 -24.22 -34.11 -13.80
N ALA A 49 -24.60 -33.39 -12.72
CA ALA A 49 -25.91 -33.56 -12.10
C ALA A 49 -27.06 -33.23 -13.06
N GLN A 50 -26.90 -32.19 -13.88
CA GLN A 50 -27.89 -31.79 -14.88
C GLN A 50 -28.06 -32.84 -15.99
N ARG A 51 -26.94 -33.42 -16.47
CA ARG A 51 -26.95 -34.50 -17.47
C ARG A 51 -27.64 -35.75 -16.96
N SER A 52 -27.48 -36.08 -15.68
CA SER A 52 -28.16 -37.21 -15.03
C SER A 52 -29.58 -36.88 -14.56
N HIS A 53 -30.13 -35.71 -14.96
CA HIS A 53 -31.45 -35.21 -14.56
C HIS A 53 -31.67 -35.15 -13.04
N ASN A 54 -30.58 -35.01 -12.29
CA ASN A 54 -30.62 -34.91 -10.84
C ASN A 54 -30.66 -33.44 -10.38
N ASN A 55 -31.83 -32.84 -10.56
CA ASN A 55 -32.06 -31.41 -10.32
C ASN A 55 -31.80 -30.98 -8.86
N VAL A 56 -32.05 -31.86 -7.90
CA VAL A 56 -31.83 -31.55 -6.47
C VAL A 56 -30.34 -31.32 -6.19
N TYR A 57 -29.47 -32.19 -6.71
CA TYR A 57 -28.01 -32.03 -6.55
C TYR A 57 -27.46 -30.88 -7.39
N ALA A 58 -27.98 -30.68 -8.62
CA ALA A 58 -27.61 -29.54 -9.45
C ALA A 58 -27.86 -28.21 -8.73
N GLN A 59 -29.04 -28.06 -8.11
CA GLN A 59 -29.40 -26.87 -7.33
C GLN A 59 -28.50 -26.69 -6.10
N ALA A 60 -28.23 -27.77 -5.36
CA ALA A 60 -27.34 -27.71 -4.19
C ALA A 60 -25.92 -27.25 -4.57
N TYR A 61 -25.35 -27.79 -5.65
CA TYR A 61 -24.04 -27.37 -6.14
C TYR A 61 -24.03 -25.93 -6.68
N ALA A 62 -25.11 -25.49 -7.33
CA ALA A 62 -25.25 -24.10 -7.77
C ALA A 62 -25.22 -23.10 -6.60
N ASN A 63 -25.91 -23.43 -5.49
CA ASN A 63 -25.89 -22.61 -4.28
C ASN A 63 -24.48 -22.48 -3.69
N GLU A 64 -23.72 -23.58 -3.61
CA GLU A 64 -22.32 -23.56 -3.17
C GLU A 64 -21.44 -22.74 -4.13
N LEU A 65 -21.64 -22.87 -5.44
CA LEU A 65 -20.88 -22.11 -6.43
C LEU A 65 -21.05 -20.59 -6.26
N VAL A 66 -22.26 -20.14 -5.93
CA VAL A 66 -22.52 -18.72 -5.63
C VAL A 66 -21.72 -18.26 -4.41
N GLN A 67 -21.62 -19.08 -3.36
CA GLN A 67 -20.83 -18.73 -2.17
C GLN A 67 -19.33 -18.69 -2.49
N VAL A 68 -18.83 -19.67 -3.27
CA VAL A 68 -17.42 -19.68 -3.71
C VAL A 68 -17.09 -18.43 -4.53
N ARG A 69 -17.99 -17.98 -5.41
CA ARG A 69 -17.81 -16.72 -6.17
C ARG A 69 -17.72 -15.51 -5.25
N LYS A 70 -18.65 -15.37 -4.29
CA LYS A 70 -18.62 -14.28 -3.30
C LYS A 70 -17.30 -14.25 -2.51
N MET A 71 -16.82 -15.40 -2.06
CA MET A 71 -15.54 -15.50 -1.35
C MET A 71 -14.36 -15.13 -2.26
N ARG A 72 -14.35 -15.61 -3.50
CA ARG A 72 -13.29 -15.30 -4.47
C ARG A 72 -13.21 -13.80 -4.73
N ASP A 73 -14.34 -13.17 -4.98
CA ASP A 73 -14.41 -11.74 -5.30
C ASP A 73 -13.99 -10.90 -4.06
N MET A 74 -14.39 -11.29 -2.85
CA MET A 74 -13.93 -10.67 -1.61
C MET A 74 -12.40 -10.76 -1.45
N VAL A 75 -11.82 -11.94 -1.65
CA VAL A 75 -10.36 -12.15 -1.57
C VAL A 75 -9.63 -11.35 -2.65
N GLY A 76 -10.16 -11.33 -3.87
CA GLY A 76 -9.61 -10.54 -4.97
C GLY A 76 -9.59 -9.05 -4.67
N ASN A 77 -10.69 -8.50 -4.16
CA ASN A 77 -10.79 -7.09 -3.79
C ASN A 77 -9.85 -6.74 -2.62
N ALA A 78 -9.72 -7.62 -1.63
CA ALA A 78 -8.77 -7.44 -0.54
C ALA A 78 -7.31 -7.41 -1.04
N ARG A 79 -6.95 -8.29 -1.97
CA ARG A 79 -5.63 -8.32 -2.61
C ARG A 79 -5.34 -7.01 -3.34
N LEU A 80 -6.27 -6.55 -4.18
CA LEU A 80 -6.13 -5.28 -4.92
C LEU A 80 -5.97 -4.08 -3.99
N SER A 81 -6.75 -4.04 -2.91
CA SER A 81 -6.63 -2.98 -1.90
C SER A 81 -5.26 -2.98 -1.23
N MET A 82 -4.71 -4.15 -0.91
CA MET A 82 -3.37 -4.27 -0.35
C MET A 82 -2.28 -3.86 -1.34
N GLU A 83 -2.42 -4.19 -2.63
CA GLU A 83 -1.50 -3.74 -3.69
C GLU A 83 -1.51 -2.23 -3.83
N GLN A 84 -2.70 -1.61 -3.80
CA GLN A 84 -2.84 -0.16 -3.84
C GLN A 84 -2.14 0.51 -2.64
N ILE A 85 -2.30 -0.03 -1.44
CA ILE A 85 -1.60 0.48 -0.25
C ILE A 85 -0.09 0.34 -0.41
N ASN A 86 0.40 -0.82 -0.89
CA ASN A 86 1.82 -1.05 -1.09
C ASN A 86 2.45 -0.04 -2.06
N LEU A 87 1.76 0.30 -3.16
CA LEU A 87 2.18 1.34 -4.10
C LEU A 87 2.27 2.72 -3.42
N ARG A 88 1.28 3.10 -2.60
CA ARG A 88 1.33 4.37 -1.86
C ARG A 88 2.49 4.42 -0.85
N LEU A 89 2.78 3.30 -0.18
CA LEU A 89 3.93 3.22 0.73
C LEU A 89 5.27 3.39 -0.01
N ASN A 90 5.39 2.88 -1.24
CA ASN A 90 6.58 3.13 -2.07
C ASN A 90 6.78 4.64 -2.30
N THR A 91 5.73 5.35 -2.73
CA THR A 91 5.79 6.80 -2.94
C THR A 91 6.14 7.55 -1.65
N VAL A 92 5.55 7.17 -0.52
CA VAL A 92 5.86 7.80 0.78
C VAL A 92 7.32 7.55 1.20
N SER A 93 7.85 6.35 0.91
CA SER A 93 9.25 6.02 1.20
C SER A 93 10.21 6.87 0.34
N GLU A 94 9.92 7.01 -0.96
CA GLU A 94 10.70 7.85 -1.89
C GLU A 94 10.70 9.33 -1.47
N LEU A 95 9.54 9.88 -1.11
CA LEU A 95 9.46 11.25 -0.59
C LEU A 95 10.19 11.42 0.75
N GLY A 96 10.17 10.39 1.61
CA GLY A 96 10.92 10.38 2.85
C GLY A 96 12.44 10.50 2.63
N ASP A 97 12.98 9.79 1.63
CA ASP A 97 14.39 9.90 1.24
C ASP A 97 14.74 11.30 0.72
N VAL A 98 13.86 11.91 -0.07
CA VAL A 98 14.04 13.30 -0.55
C VAL A 98 14.09 14.29 0.62
N VAL A 99 13.22 14.16 1.61
CA VAL A 99 13.25 15.01 2.81
C VAL A 99 14.54 14.83 3.59
N VAL A 100 15.01 13.60 3.80
CA VAL A 100 16.27 13.33 4.51
C VAL A 100 17.47 13.92 3.78
N THR A 101 17.48 13.88 2.44
CA THR A 101 18.59 14.41 1.62
C THR A 101 18.57 15.94 1.51
N LEU A 102 17.41 16.58 1.45
CA LEU A 102 17.30 18.04 1.34
C LEU A 102 17.36 18.77 2.69
N SER A 103 16.95 18.13 3.80
CA SER A 103 16.89 18.78 5.13
C SER A 103 18.17 19.53 5.54
N PRO A 104 19.39 19.00 5.31
CA PRO A 104 20.62 19.73 5.62
C PRO A 104 20.78 21.03 4.81
N ALA A 105 20.49 21.00 3.50
CA ALA A 105 20.58 22.17 2.64
C ALA A 105 19.54 23.24 3.04
N MET A 106 18.31 22.82 3.38
CA MET A 106 17.26 23.70 3.89
C MET A 106 17.68 24.40 5.19
N SER A 107 18.30 23.65 6.12
CA SER A 107 18.80 24.19 7.38
C SER A 107 19.89 25.25 7.18
N VAL A 108 20.81 25.02 6.22
CA VAL A 108 21.85 25.98 5.85
C VAL A 108 21.25 27.26 5.28
N ILE A 109 20.30 27.15 4.35
CA ILE A 109 19.63 28.31 3.75
C ILE A 109 18.89 29.13 4.81
N LYS A 110 18.19 28.49 5.74
CA LYS A 110 17.50 29.17 6.84
C LYS A 110 18.48 29.90 7.78
N GLY A 111 19.63 29.29 8.07
CA GLY A 111 20.70 29.92 8.84
C GLY A 111 21.27 31.17 8.14
N ILE A 112 21.56 31.05 6.84
CA ILE A 112 22.05 32.17 6.03
C ILE A 112 21.01 33.28 5.94
N SER A 113 19.73 32.96 5.73
CA SER A 113 18.64 33.93 5.71
C SER A 113 18.64 34.76 6.98
N SER A 114 18.71 34.12 8.16
CA SER A 114 18.75 34.82 9.45
C SER A 114 19.96 35.75 9.60
N SER A 115 21.13 35.35 9.09
CA SER A 115 22.33 36.19 9.14
C SER A 115 22.26 37.36 8.16
N ILE A 116 21.76 37.14 6.95
CA ILE A 116 21.65 38.18 5.91
C ILE A 116 20.62 39.24 6.29
N SER A 117 19.50 38.89 6.94
CA SER A 117 18.50 39.87 7.39
C SER A 117 19.10 40.97 8.28
N GLY A 118 20.15 40.67 9.04
CA GLY A 118 20.82 41.62 9.94
C GLY A 118 21.90 42.47 9.26
N ILE A 119 22.38 42.08 8.08
CA ILE A 119 23.53 42.73 7.40
C ILE A 119 23.10 43.42 6.10
N MET A 120 22.21 42.77 5.33
CA MET A 120 21.79 43.20 4.00
C MET A 120 20.27 43.01 3.84
N PRO A 121 19.47 44.00 4.30
CA PRO A 121 18.02 43.92 4.30
C PRO A 121 17.41 43.69 2.90
N GLU A 122 18.05 44.19 1.83
CA GLU A 122 17.52 44.01 0.47
C GLU A 122 17.61 42.54 0.00
N ALA A 123 18.54 41.75 0.54
CA ALA A 123 18.65 40.32 0.24
C ALA A 123 17.67 39.45 1.04
N ASN A 124 17.04 40.00 2.07
CA ASN A 124 16.15 39.26 2.96
C ASN A 124 14.94 38.67 2.22
N ALA A 125 14.33 39.43 1.30
CA ALA A 125 13.17 38.98 0.54
C ALA A 125 13.49 37.73 -0.30
N SER A 126 14.60 37.75 -1.06
CA SER A 126 15.04 36.62 -1.88
C SER A 126 15.38 35.37 -1.05
N MET A 127 15.95 35.56 0.16
CA MET A 127 16.26 34.45 1.06
C MET A 127 15.01 33.87 1.73
N GLN A 128 14.02 34.72 2.07
CA GLN A 128 12.72 34.26 2.54
C GLN A 128 11.97 33.48 1.47
N ASP A 129 11.99 33.94 0.21
CA ASP A 129 11.40 33.21 -0.92
C ASP A 129 12.06 31.83 -1.10
N LEU A 130 13.39 31.75 -1.04
CA LEU A 130 14.11 30.48 -1.08
C LEU A 130 13.75 29.54 0.09
N SER A 131 13.62 30.07 1.31
CA SER A 131 13.17 29.27 2.45
C SER A 131 11.74 28.78 2.26
N ASN A 132 10.83 29.62 1.75
CA ASN A 132 9.42 29.27 1.51
C ASN A 132 9.24 28.22 0.41
N ILE A 133 10.08 28.24 -0.63
CA ILE A 133 10.05 27.24 -1.72
C ILE A 133 10.49 25.86 -1.20
N LEU A 134 11.41 25.83 -0.23
CA LEU A 134 12.00 24.61 0.29
C LEU A 134 11.25 24.04 1.50
N GLY A 135 10.52 24.86 2.26
CA GLY A 135 9.67 24.41 3.38
C GLY A 135 9.64 25.36 4.57
#